data_AF-A0A523NTR8-F1
#
_entry.id   AF-A0A523NTR8-F1
#
_cell.length_a   1.000
_cell.length_b   1.000
_cell.length_c   1.000
_cell.angle_alpha   90.00
_cell.angle_beta   90.00
_cell.angle_gamma   90.00
#
_symmetry.space_group_name_H-M   'P 1'
#
loop_
_entity.id
_entity.type
_entity.pdbx_description
1 polymer ?
#
loop_
_entity_poly.entity_id
_entity_poly.type
_entity_poly.pdbx_seq_one_letter_code
_entity_poly.pdbx_strand_id
1 'polypeptide(L)'
;MKSLKISWISASLVLLGSCTSAFAEPAECGVKVMPLDIYENVSRVSLIVGFGLVLAAILLDKRGVKLSLGVAAAVPFMVWGYVNLIVDYDSLHRTIFNYNLQAEATLANIAEAQERYQSEQGAFIKDLKALESHLAGAHGMDECVRIVELNVSFEHWSAVAQHVSSPETVGWDSTSGSALKKG
;
A
#
# COMPACT_ATOMS: atom_id res chain seq x y z
N MET A 1 44.04 -12.90 -69.90
CA MET A 1 42.71 -13.11 -70.52
C MET A 1 41.83 -13.91 -69.56
N LYS A 2 40.59 -13.43 -69.33
CA LYS A 2 39.44 -14.08 -68.67
C LYS A 2 39.56 -14.24 -67.12
N SER A 3 39.08 -13.28 -66.33
CA SER A 3 37.67 -12.95 -65.97
C SER A 3 37.26 -13.64 -64.66
N LEU A 4 37.48 -12.94 -63.53
CA LEU A 4 36.81 -13.22 -62.25
C LEU A 4 35.38 -12.68 -62.32
N LYS A 5 34.40 -13.56 -62.10
CA LYS A 5 32.98 -13.20 -62.07
C LYS A 5 32.63 -12.50 -60.76
N ILE A 6 32.06 -11.31 -60.94
CA ILE A 6 31.36 -10.48 -59.97
C ILE A 6 30.14 -11.25 -59.43
N SER A 7 30.06 -11.46 -58.12
CA SER A 7 28.80 -11.82 -57.45
C SER A 7 28.22 -10.56 -56.83
N TRP A 8 27.02 -10.25 -57.27
CA TRP A 8 26.32 -8.99 -57.05
C TRP A 8 25.78 -8.87 -55.63
N ILE A 9 26.02 -7.69 -55.06
CA ILE A 9 25.33 -7.14 -53.91
C ILE A 9 23.83 -7.09 -54.24
N SER A 10 23.00 -7.66 -53.38
CA SER A 10 21.57 -7.36 -53.34
C SER A 10 21.21 -7.05 -51.89
N ALA A 11 21.48 -5.80 -51.53
CA ALA A 11 20.85 -5.15 -50.40
C ALA A 11 19.33 -5.09 -50.68
N SER A 12 18.55 -5.77 -49.87
CA SER A 12 17.10 -5.55 -49.79
C SER A 12 16.73 -5.33 -48.34
N LEU A 13 16.65 -4.04 -48.06
CA LEU A 13 15.81 -3.35 -47.09
C LEU A 13 14.59 -4.18 -46.64
N VAL A 14 14.58 -4.62 -45.38
CA VAL A 14 13.36 -4.87 -44.63
C VAL A 14 13.51 -4.15 -43.29
N LEU A 15 13.08 -2.89 -43.29
CA LEU A 15 12.68 -2.15 -42.10
C LEU A 15 11.44 -2.84 -41.53
N LEU A 16 11.63 -3.90 -40.74
CA LEU A 16 10.60 -4.33 -39.81
C LEU A 16 10.67 -3.39 -38.61
N GLY A 17 9.88 -2.33 -38.71
CA GLY A 17 9.43 -1.57 -37.56
C GLY A 17 8.73 -2.53 -36.62
N SER A 18 9.47 -3.01 -35.63
CA SER A 18 8.91 -3.60 -34.42
C SER A 18 8.22 -2.48 -33.67
N CYS A 19 6.95 -2.23 -34.02
CA CYS A 19 5.99 -1.67 -33.09
C CYS A 19 5.78 -2.72 -32.00
N THR A 20 6.77 -2.88 -31.12
CA THR A 20 6.53 -3.49 -29.82
C THR A 20 5.71 -2.46 -29.08
N SER A 21 4.40 -2.67 -29.15
CA SER A 21 3.46 -2.28 -28.13
C SER A 21 4.15 -2.51 -26.80
N ALA A 22 4.51 -1.42 -26.12
CA ALA A 22 4.78 -1.45 -24.70
C ALA A 22 3.48 -1.90 -24.05
N PHE A 23 3.31 -3.23 -23.92
CA PHE A 23 2.49 -3.77 -22.85
C PHE A 23 3.14 -3.23 -21.58
N ALA A 24 2.47 -2.26 -20.96
CA ALA A 24 2.80 -1.81 -19.63
C ALA A 24 2.88 -3.07 -18.76
N GLU A 25 4.07 -3.35 -18.22
CA GLU A 25 4.16 -4.27 -17.11
C GLU A 25 3.24 -3.71 -16.02
N PRO A 26 2.38 -4.53 -15.38
CA PRO A 26 1.59 -4.03 -14.26
C PRO A 26 2.59 -3.44 -13.26
N ALA A 27 2.41 -2.17 -12.90
CA ALA A 27 3.29 -1.51 -11.95
C ALA A 27 3.50 -2.45 -10.75
N GLU A 28 4.75 -2.80 -10.43
CA GLU A 28 5.06 -3.59 -9.23
C GLU A 28 4.74 -2.72 -8.02
N CYS A 29 3.48 -2.72 -7.58
CA CYS A 29 2.95 -1.89 -6.50
C CYS A 29 3.46 -2.30 -5.10
N GLY A 30 4.61 -2.95 -5.02
CA GLY A 30 5.22 -3.44 -3.79
C GLY A 30 4.54 -4.68 -3.21
N VAL A 31 5.11 -5.16 -2.11
CA VAL A 31 4.60 -6.33 -1.38
C VAL A 31 3.60 -5.86 -0.33
N LYS A 32 2.46 -6.56 -0.22
CA LYS A 32 1.44 -6.29 0.79
C LYS A 32 2.05 -6.34 2.19
N VAL A 33 2.00 -5.21 2.90
CA VAL A 33 2.45 -5.10 4.29
C VAL A 33 1.30 -5.37 5.26
N MET A 34 1.60 -6.10 6.34
CA MET A 34 0.64 -6.30 7.43
C MET A 34 0.57 -5.06 8.32
N PRO A 35 -0.59 -4.78 8.93
CA PRO A 35 -0.74 -3.64 9.83
C PRO A 35 0.14 -3.82 11.08
N LEU A 36 0.77 -2.72 11.53
CA LEU A 36 1.67 -2.73 12.68
C LEU A 36 0.96 -3.19 13.97
N ASP A 37 -0.34 -2.90 14.10
CA ASP A 37 -1.16 -3.27 15.24
C ASP A 37 -1.14 -4.78 15.54
N ILE A 38 -1.02 -5.64 14.51
CA ILE A 38 -0.92 -7.09 14.73
C ILE A 38 0.36 -7.43 15.50
N TYR A 39 1.49 -6.85 15.12
CA TYR A 39 2.77 -7.11 15.77
C TYR A 39 2.79 -6.57 17.20
N GLU A 40 2.24 -5.36 17.41
CA GLU A 40 2.10 -4.77 18.74
C GLU A 40 1.17 -5.59 19.65
N ASN A 41 0.03 -6.04 19.12
CA ASN A 41 -0.92 -6.84 19.86
C ASN A 41 -0.34 -8.22 20.20
N VAL A 42 0.35 -8.88 19.26
CA VAL A 42 1.05 -10.14 19.52
C VAL A 42 2.11 -9.94 20.61
N SER A 43 2.92 -8.89 20.52
CA SER A 43 3.93 -8.54 21.54
C SER A 43 3.27 -8.37 22.92
N ARG A 44 2.18 -7.59 23.01
CA ARG A 44 1.46 -7.31 24.26
C ARG A 44 0.83 -8.57 24.86
N VAL A 45 0.08 -9.34 24.06
CA VAL A 45 -0.57 -10.58 24.51
C VAL A 45 0.48 -11.59 24.96
N SER A 46 1.59 -11.69 24.23
CA SER A 46 2.67 -12.60 24.58
C SER A 46 3.26 -12.27 25.95
N LEU A 47 3.50 -11.00 26.27
CA LEU A 47 3.94 -10.61 27.61
C LEU A 47 2.89 -10.93 28.69
N ILE A 48 1.62 -10.60 28.45
CA ILE A 48 0.54 -10.84 29.42
C ILE A 48 0.44 -12.35 29.74
N VAL A 49 0.44 -13.19 28.70
CA VAL A 49 0.38 -14.66 28.86
C VAL A 49 1.65 -15.18 29.52
N GLY A 50 2.83 -14.68 29.13
CA GLY A 50 4.11 -15.09 29.73
C GLY A 50 4.18 -14.78 31.21
N PHE A 51 3.87 -13.55 31.63
CA PHE A 51 3.82 -13.18 33.04
C PHE A 51 2.71 -13.92 33.80
N GLY A 52 1.54 -14.12 33.19
CA GLY A 52 0.46 -14.90 33.77
C GLY A 52 0.87 -16.34 34.08
N LEU A 53 1.58 -16.99 33.16
CA LEU A 53 2.10 -18.35 33.36
C LEU A 53 3.19 -18.41 34.43
N VAL A 54 4.10 -17.43 34.48
CA VAL A 54 5.12 -17.35 35.54
C VAL A 54 4.47 -17.19 36.91
N LEU A 55 3.50 -16.27 37.05
CA LEU A 55 2.80 -16.06 38.30
C LEU A 55 2.01 -17.31 38.73
N ALA A 56 1.32 -17.97 37.79
CA ALA A 56 0.64 -19.23 38.06
C ALA A 56 1.60 -20.34 38.49
N ALA A 57 2.81 -20.40 37.91
CA ALA A 57 3.85 -21.36 38.32
C ALA A 57 4.35 -21.11 39.76
N ILE A 58 4.40 -19.85 40.19
CA ILE A 58 4.82 -19.47 41.55
C ILE A 58 3.74 -19.81 42.58
N LEU A 59 2.46 -19.58 42.25
CA LEU A 59 1.33 -19.80 43.17
C LEU A 59 0.97 -21.29 43.36
N LEU A 60 1.36 -22.16 42.43
CA LEU A 60 1.06 -23.60 42.50
C LEU A 60 2.21 -24.37 43.16
N ASP A 61 1.89 -25.08 44.26
CA ASP A 61 2.89 -25.79 45.07
C ASP A 61 3.23 -27.20 44.55
N LYS A 62 2.53 -27.67 43.50
CA LYS A 62 2.81 -28.98 42.88
C LYS A 62 4.06 -28.90 42.01
N ARG A 63 5.15 -29.51 42.46
CA ARG A 63 6.49 -29.51 41.82
C ARG A 63 6.47 -29.82 40.31
N GLY A 64 5.70 -30.82 39.87
CA GLY A 64 5.61 -31.17 38.44
C GLY A 64 4.90 -30.10 37.59
N VAL A 65 3.80 -29.54 38.12
CA VAL A 65 3.00 -28.51 37.43
C VAL A 65 3.79 -27.21 37.34
N LYS A 66 4.46 -26.82 38.43
CA LYS A 66 5.34 -25.65 38.49
C LYS A 66 6.44 -25.70 37.42
N LEU A 67 7.11 -26.84 37.27
CA LEU A 67 8.14 -27.02 36.25
C LEU A 67 7.54 -26.90 34.83
N SER A 68 6.40 -27.55 34.59
CA SER A 68 5.74 -27.51 33.28
C SER A 68 5.27 -26.10 32.89
N LEU A 69 4.70 -25.33 33.83
CA LEU A 69 4.28 -23.95 33.59
C LEU A 69 5.48 -23.01 33.40
N GLY A 70 6.56 -23.22 34.16
CA GLY A 70 7.78 -22.43 34.00
C GLY A 70 8.42 -22.62 32.63
N VAL A 71 8.45 -23.86 32.11
CA VAL A 71 8.92 -24.14 30.74
C VAL A 71 7.93 -23.61 29.71
N ALA A 72 6.63 -23.78 29.92
CA ALA A 72 5.61 -23.25 29.02
C ALA A 72 5.66 -21.70 28.91
N ALA A 73 6.01 -21.00 30.00
CA ALA A 73 6.18 -19.56 30.00
C ALA A 73 7.36 -19.08 29.13
N ALA A 74 8.35 -19.93 28.84
CA ALA A 74 9.44 -19.56 27.95
C ALA A 74 8.96 -19.28 26.52
N VAL A 75 7.91 -19.98 26.05
CA VAL A 75 7.35 -19.83 24.70
C VAL A 75 6.86 -18.39 24.42
N PRO A 76 5.96 -17.80 25.22
CA PRO A 76 5.54 -16.42 25.02
C PRO A 76 6.70 -15.42 25.13
N PHE A 77 7.70 -15.63 25.99
CA PHE A 77 8.86 -14.74 26.02
C PHE A 77 9.72 -14.86 24.74
N MET A 78 9.86 -16.05 24.17
CA MET A 78 10.53 -16.23 22.88
C MET A 78 9.77 -15.59 21.73
N VAL A 79 8.44 -15.71 21.69
CA VAL A 79 7.59 -15.05 20.69
C VAL A 79 7.73 -13.53 20.80
N TRP A 80 7.67 -12.99 22.02
CA TRP A 80 7.89 -11.57 22.27
C TRP A 80 9.28 -11.11 21.81
N GLY A 81 10.33 -11.88 22.15
CA GLY A 81 11.71 -11.57 21.75
C GLY A 81 11.90 -11.60 20.24
N TYR A 82 11.32 -12.59 19.55
CA TYR A 82 11.34 -12.65 18.09
C TYR A 82 10.72 -11.41 17.46
N VAL A 83 9.52 -11.05 17.93
CA VAL A 83 8.77 -9.91 17.41
C VAL A 83 9.48 -8.56 17.66
N ASN A 84 10.22 -8.39 18.76
CA ASN A 84 10.91 -7.12 19.05
C ASN A 84 12.35 -7.04 18.52
N LEU A 85 13.04 -8.17 18.32
CA LEU A 85 14.44 -8.18 17.89
C LEU A 85 14.59 -8.39 16.38
N ILE A 86 13.63 -9.04 15.72
CA ILE A 86 13.72 -9.41 14.31
C ILE A 86 12.85 -8.50 13.42
N VAL A 87 11.72 -8.02 13.93
CA VAL A 87 10.83 -7.15 13.15
C VAL A 87 11.34 -5.72 13.22
N ASP A 88 11.72 -5.16 12.07
CA ASP A 88 12.10 -3.76 11.93
C ASP A 88 10.84 -2.89 11.75
N TYR A 89 10.29 -2.44 12.89
CA TYR A 89 9.13 -1.56 12.94
C TYR A 89 9.35 -0.23 12.23
N ASP A 90 10.58 0.32 12.27
CA ASP A 90 10.89 1.60 11.65
C ASP A 90 10.81 1.51 10.13
N SER A 91 11.33 0.42 9.55
CA SER A 91 11.24 0.15 8.11
C SER A 91 9.80 -0.08 7.67
N LEU A 92 9.02 -0.85 8.43
CA LEU A 92 7.59 -1.08 8.19
C LEU A 92 6.79 0.22 8.25
N HIS A 93 7.00 1.04 9.27
CA HIS A 93 6.32 2.32 9.44
C HIS A 93 6.66 3.29 8.30
N ARG A 94 7.93 3.39 7.89
CA ARG A 94 8.33 4.21 6.75
C ARG A 94 7.68 3.75 5.45
N THR A 95 7.59 2.44 5.24
CA THR A 95 6.99 1.88 4.03
C THR A 95 5.48 2.17 3.96
N ILE A 96 4.75 1.95 5.05
CA ILE A 96 3.31 2.29 5.13
C ILE A 96 3.10 3.80 4.97
N PHE A 97 3.93 4.61 5.61
CA PHE A 97 3.87 6.06 5.47
C PHE A 97 4.06 6.51 4.02
N ASN A 98 5.01 5.92 3.28
CA ASN A 98 5.21 6.23 1.87
C ASN A 98 4.02 5.82 1.00
N TYR A 99 3.41 4.66 1.25
CA TYR A 99 2.20 4.24 0.54
C TYR A 99 1.01 5.15 0.83
N ASN A 100 0.87 5.60 2.07
CA ASN A 100 -0.18 6.55 2.43
C ASN A 100 0.07 7.93 1.79
N LEU A 101 1.32 8.38 1.67
CA LEU A 101 1.65 9.60 0.93
C LEU A 101 1.28 9.53 -0.55
N GLN A 102 1.44 8.37 -1.19
CA GLN A 102 1.00 8.16 -2.58
C GLN A 102 -0.53 8.23 -2.70
N ALA A 103 -1.25 7.65 -1.74
CA ALA A 103 -2.71 7.78 -1.68
C ALA A 103 -3.15 9.23 -1.44
N GLU A 104 -2.48 9.96 -0.54
CA GLU A 104 -2.72 11.39 -0.28
C GLU A 104 -2.45 12.24 -1.51
N ALA A 105 -1.35 12.00 -2.24
CA ALA A 105 -1.02 12.71 -3.46
C ALA A 105 -2.10 12.51 -4.54
N THR A 106 -2.60 11.28 -4.67
CA THR A 106 -3.72 10.96 -5.58
C THR A 106 -5.00 11.70 -5.18
N LEU A 107 -5.33 11.74 -3.88
CA LEU A 107 -6.47 12.48 -3.37
C LEU A 107 -6.34 14.00 -3.56
N ALA A 108 -5.14 14.55 -3.44
CA ALA A 108 -4.87 15.95 -3.73
C ALA A 108 -5.09 16.29 -5.21
N ASN A 109 -4.65 15.42 -6.13
CA ASN A 109 -4.90 15.59 -7.56
C ASN A 109 -6.42 15.53 -7.86
N ILE A 110 -7.15 14.61 -7.22
CA ILE A 110 -8.61 14.53 -7.30
C ILE A 110 -9.24 15.83 -6.79
N ALA A 111 -8.76 16.37 -5.68
CA ALA A 111 -9.28 17.62 -5.12
C ALA A 111 -9.09 18.79 -6.09
N GLU A 112 -7.91 18.92 -6.69
CA GLU A 112 -7.66 19.94 -7.70
C GLU A 112 -8.58 19.78 -8.93
N ALA A 113 -8.79 18.55 -9.40
CA ALA A 113 -9.70 18.28 -10.51
C ALA A 113 -11.16 18.62 -10.18
N GLN A 114 -11.61 18.32 -8.96
CA GLN A 114 -12.95 18.64 -8.47
C GLN A 114 -13.16 20.15 -8.33
N GLU A 115 -12.18 20.89 -7.82
CA GLU A 115 -12.27 22.35 -7.70
C GLU A 115 -12.34 23.04 -9.06
N ARG A 116 -11.50 22.61 -10.02
CA ARG A 116 -11.56 23.10 -11.40
C ARG A 116 -12.93 22.85 -12.03
N TYR A 117 -13.43 21.61 -11.93
CA TYR A 117 -14.73 21.25 -12.48
C TYR A 117 -15.88 22.02 -11.80
N GLN A 118 -15.83 22.22 -10.48
CA GLN A 118 -16.80 23.02 -9.75
C GLN A 118 -16.80 24.48 -10.24
N SER A 119 -15.63 25.07 -10.48
CA SER A 119 -15.53 26.45 -10.99
C SER A 119 -16.08 26.61 -12.41
N GLU A 120 -15.98 25.58 -13.25
CA GLU A 120 -16.43 25.62 -14.65
C GLU A 120 -17.92 25.26 -14.82
N GLN A 121 -18.38 24.24 -14.08
CA GLN A 121 -19.69 23.62 -14.27
C GLN A 121 -20.64 23.84 -13.09
N GLY A 122 -20.17 24.41 -11.98
CA GLY A 122 -20.99 24.67 -10.78
C GLY A 122 -21.42 23.43 -10.01
N ALA A 123 -20.84 22.27 -10.30
CA ALA A 123 -21.15 20.98 -9.66
C ALA A 123 -19.88 20.12 -9.53
N PHE A 124 -19.93 19.07 -8.70
CA PHE A 124 -18.84 18.10 -8.55
C PHE A 124 -19.02 16.87 -9.44
N ILE A 125 -17.91 16.24 -9.85
CA ILE A 125 -17.92 15.02 -10.66
C ILE A 125 -18.31 13.84 -9.79
N LYS A 126 -19.43 13.19 -10.12
CA LYS A 126 -19.97 12.03 -9.37
C LYS A 126 -19.45 10.69 -9.87
N ASP A 127 -19.08 10.60 -11.15
CA ASP A 127 -18.63 9.36 -11.77
C ASP A 127 -17.11 9.24 -11.66
N LEU A 128 -16.65 8.14 -11.06
CA LEU A 128 -15.24 7.82 -10.90
C LEU A 128 -14.51 7.76 -12.24
N LYS A 129 -15.15 7.20 -13.26
CA LYS A 129 -14.55 7.04 -14.59
C LYS A 129 -14.39 8.37 -15.31
N ALA A 130 -15.35 9.28 -15.13
CA ALA A 130 -15.23 10.64 -15.61
C ALA A 130 -14.09 11.37 -14.89
N LEU A 131 -14.03 11.24 -13.57
CA LEU A 131 -12.96 11.82 -12.75
C LEU A 131 -11.57 11.33 -13.17
N GLU A 132 -11.38 10.02 -13.36
CA GLU A 132 -10.13 9.42 -13.86
C GLU A 132 -9.73 9.99 -15.23
N SER A 133 -10.69 10.18 -16.14
CA SER A 133 -10.41 10.76 -17.45
C SER A 133 -9.94 12.22 -17.37
N HIS A 134 -10.43 12.98 -16.38
CA HIS A 134 -9.98 14.34 -16.11
C HIS A 134 -8.58 14.38 -15.46
N LEU A 135 -8.24 13.35 -14.67
CA LEU A 135 -6.94 13.22 -14.00
C LEU A 135 -5.82 12.74 -14.91
N ALA A 136 -6.14 11.97 -15.96
CA ALA A 136 -5.16 11.47 -16.92
C ALA A 136 -4.32 12.56 -17.61
N GLY A 137 -4.80 13.81 -17.63
CA GLY A 137 -4.06 14.98 -18.15
C GLY A 137 -3.28 15.79 -17.10
N ALA A 138 -3.51 15.56 -15.79
CA ALA A 138 -3.01 16.37 -14.68
C ALA A 138 -2.27 15.50 -13.66
N HIS A 139 -1.08 15.02 -14.05
CA HIS A 139 -0.21 14.12 -13.28
C HIS A 139 -0.72 12.69 -13.01
N GLY A 140 -1.96 12.36 -13.40
CA GLY A 140 -2.48 11.00 -13.36
C GLY A 140 -2.76 10.49 -11.95
N MET A 141 -3.54 9.41 -11.88
CA MET A 141 -3.69 8.60 -10.68
C MET A 141 -2.56 7.57 -10.66
N ASP A 142 -1.92 7.38 -9.50
CA ASP A 142 -0.95 6.30 -9.34
C ASP A 142 -1.65 4.95 -9.54
N GLU A 143 -1.12 4.10 -10.42
CA GLU A 143 -1.70 2.77 -10.74
C GLU A 143 -1.80 1.87 -9.50
N CYS A 144 -0.99 2.16 -8.49
CA CYS A 144 -0.94 1.42 -7.24
C CYS A 144 -1.90 1.94 -6.17
N VAL A 145 -2.64 3.02 -6.45
CA VAL A 145 -3.65 3.60 -5.57
C VAL A 145 -5.04 3.36 -6.15
N ARG A 146 -5.96 2.90 -5.31
CA ARG A 146 -7.36 2.66 -5.68
C ARG A 146 -8.27 3.53 -4.84
N ILE A 147 -9.25 4.15 -5.48
CA ILE A 147 -10.31 4.87 -4.80
C ILE A 147 -11.33 3.84 -4.32
N VAL A 148 -11.48 3.69 -3.01
CA VAL A 148 -12.37 2.72 -2.35
C VAL A 148 -13.79 3.27 -2.30
N GLU A 149 -13.93 4.56 -1.98
CA GLU A 149 -15.22 5.23 -1.85
C GLU A 149 -15.14 6.64 -2.42
N LEU A 150 -16.20 7.07 -3.11
CA LEU A 150 -16.38 8.44 -3.57
C LEU A 150 -17.83 8.84 -3.26
N ASN A 151 -18.01 9.80 -2.36
CA ASN A 151 -19.32 10.34 -2.00
C ASN A 151 -19.36 11.81 -2.41
N VAL A 152 -20.36 12.17 -3.22
CA VAL A 152 -20.44 13.50 -3.85
C VAL A 152 -21.84 14.05 -3.65
N SER A 153 -21.91 15.12 -2.86
CA SER A 153 -23.11 15.94 -2.66
C SER A 153 -23.02 17.21 -3.51
N PHE A 154 -24.06 18.05 -3.47
CA PHE A 154 -24.06 19.34 -4.17
C PHE A 154 -23.13 20.37 -3.52
N GLU A 155 -22.92 20.30 -2.20
CA GLU A 155 -22.16 21.28 -1.43
C GLU A 155 -20.78 20.77 -0.98
N HIS A 156 -20.59 19.45 -0.94
CA HIS A 156 -19.35 18.82 -0.47
C HIS A 156 -19.11 17.49 -1.17
N TRP A 157 -17.86 17.04 -1.18
CA TRP A 157 -17.47 15.71 -1.62
C TRP A 157 -16.44 15.11 -0.67
N SER A 158 -16.42 13.79 -0.60
CA SER A 158 -15.42 13.04 0.16
C SER A 158 -14.97 11.83 -0.64
N ALA A 159 -13.69 11.50 -0.58
CA ALA A 159 -13.15 10.30 -1.21
C ALA A 159 -12.28 9.53 -0.23
N VAL A 160 -12.21 8.21 -0.38
CA VAL A 160 -11.29 7.35 0.36
C VAL A 160 -10.42 6.62 -0.65
N ALA A 161 -9.10 6.74 -0.50
CA ALA A 161 -8.13 6.05 -1.32
C ALA A 161 -7.30 5.08 -0.48
N GLN A 162 -6.86 4.00 -1.12
CA GLN A 162 -6.02 2.98 -0.52
C GLN A 162 -4.93 2.58 -1.51
N HIS A 163 -3.69 2.53 -1.03
CA HIS A 163 -2.61 1.90 -1.79
C HIS A 163 -2.75 0.37 -1.71
N VAL A 164 -2.62 -0.34 -2.84
CA VAL A 164 -2.89 -1.79 -2.95
C VAL A 164 -2.11 -2.63 -1.92
N SER A 165 -0.92 -2.16 -1.57
CA SER A 165 -0.03 -2.84 -0.63
C SER A 165 -0.12 -2.33 0.82
N SER A 166 -0.82 -1.22 1.07
CA SER A 166 -1.02 -0.68 2.41
C SER A 166 -2.29 -1.26 3.06
N PRO A 167 -2.24 -1.66 4.33
CA PRO A 167 -3.44 -2.05 5.06
C PRO A 167 -4.31 -0.84 5.45
N GLU A 168 -3.76 0.37 5.40
CA GLU A 168 -4.43 1.61 5.81
C GLU A 168 -5.15 2.30 4.64
N THR A 169 -6.18 3.08 4.95
CA THR A 169 -6.94 3.88 3.98
C THR A 169 -6.86 5.35 4.35
N VAL A 170 -6.71 6.22 3.37
CA VAL A 170 -6.69 7.66 3.57
C VAL A 170 -7.99 8.27 3.04
N GLY A 171 -8.67 9.06 3.86
CA GLY A 171 -9.84 9.83 3.46
C GLY A 171 -9.48 11.25 3.07
N TRP A 172 -10.30 11.87 2.23
CA TRP A 172 -10.31 13.30 1.94
C TRP A 172 -11.73 13.79 2.08
N ASP A 173 -11.91 14.93 2.74
CA ASP A 173 -13.19 15.62 2.86
C ASP A 173 -13.01 17.07 2.41
N SER A 174 -13.86 17.51 1.48
CA SER A 174 -13.81 18.87 0.95
C SER A 174 -14.18 19.93 2.00
N THR A 175 -14.88 19.55 3.07
CA THR A 175 -15.24 20.48 4.16
C THR A 175 -14.06 20.76 5.09
N SER A 176 -13.15 19.80 5.26
CA SER A 176 -11.92 19.96 6.06
C SER A 176 -10.74 20.45 5.23
N GLY A 177 -10.81 20.37 3.90
CA GLY A 177 -9.74 20.79 2.98
C GLY A 177 -8.43 20.01 3.16
N SER A 178 -8.50 18.82 3.76
CA SER A 178 -7.32 18.02 4.07
C SER A 178 -7.63 16.54 4.10
N ALA A 179 -6.58 15.74 3.87
CA ALA A 179 -6.65 14.28 3.99
C ALA A 179 -6.85 13.90 5.47
N LEU A 180 -7.98 13.28 5.78
CA LEU A 180 -8.25 12.66 7.07
C LEU A 180 -7.65 11.25 7.05
N LYS A 181 -6.51 11.08 7.73
CA LYS A 181 -6.03 9.73 8.07
C LYS A 181 -7.05 9.07 8.99
N LYS A 182 -7.70 8.00 8.53
CA LYS A 182 -8.37 7.07 9.43
C LYS A 182 -7.31 6.10 9.93
N GLY A 183 -7.03 6.18 11.24
CA GLY A 183 -6.21 5.22 11.96
C GLY A 183 -6.88 3.85 12.05
#